data_AF-A0A645GAF9-F1
#
_entry.id   AF-A0A645GAF9-F1
#
_cell.length_a   1.000
_cell.length_b   1.000
_cell.length_c   1.000
_cell.angle_alpha   90.00
_cell.angle_beta   90.00
_cell.angle_gamma   90.00
#
_symmetry.space_group_name_H-M   'P 1'
#
loop_
_entity.id
_entity.type
_entity.pdbx_description
1 polymer ?
#
loop_
_entity_poly.entity_id
_entity_poly.type
_entity_poly.pdbx_seq_one_letter_code
_entity_poly.pdbx_strand_id
1 'polypeptide(L)'
;MFILEDTSRKIKEVDPKQEITCCVHATLNTYYVTEYRGYDNWDMVAASPYFDVFSTTIIAWELPVPFFENITRRTVEMAKKYGKQSERWLMGYYKQPADFAQIEKVIDLYESLGVDRLASWTYRGGYGTVLAAPDALKLWDRIGENYKRVLKK
;
A
#
# COMPACT_ATOMS: atom_id res chain seq x y z
N MET A 1 -12.35 -11.24 12.46
CA MET A 1 -11.68 -11.50 11.15
C MET A 1 -11.87 -12.94 10.65
N PHE A 2 -12.92 -13.65 11.10
CA PHE A 2 -13.03 -15.11 10.95
C PHE A 2 -12.87 -15.61 9.50
N ILE A 3 -13.57 -15.01 8.53
CA ILE A 3 -13.55 -15.49 7.14
C ILE A 3 -12.15 -15.36 6.53
N LEU A 4 -11.44 -14.25 6.77
CA LEU A 4 -10.11 -14.05 6.21
C LEU A 4 -9.09 -15.01 6.84
N GLU A 5 -9.14 -15.20 8.16
CA GLU A 5 -8.22 -16.12 8.84
C GLU A 5 -8.50 -17.58 8.49
N ASP A 6 -9.77 -18.01 8.46
CA ASP A 6 -10.14 -19.38 8.09
C ASP A 6 -9.72 -19.70 6.65
N THR A 7 -9.96 -18.76 5.74
CA THR A 7 -9.54 -18.91 4.33
C THR A 7 -8.02 -18.96 4.23
N SER A 8 -7.31 -18.09 4.95
CA SER A 8 -5.84 -18.04 4.91
C SER A 8 -5.21 -19.29 5.52
N ARG A 9 -5.76 -19.80 6.63
CA ARG A 9 -5.38 -21.08 7.21
C ARG A 9 -5.54 -22.21 6.20
N LYS A 10 -6.70 -22.32 5.54
CA LYS A 10 -6.96 -23.34 4.52
C LYS A 10 -5.99 -23.24 3.34
N ILE A 11 -5.64 -22.03 2.90
CA ILE A 11 -4.62 -21.82 1.86
C ILE A 11 -3.27 -22.37 2.34
N LYS A 12 -2.84 -22.02 3.55
CA LYS A 12 -1.57 -22.46 4.14
C LYS A 12 -1.51 -23.96 4.43
N GLU A 13 -2.65 -24.60 4.71
CA GLU A 13 -2.76 -26.06 4.85
C GLU A 13 -2.53 -26.80 3.52
N VAL A 14 -2.91 -26.18 2.40
CA VAL A 14 -2.67 -26.72 1.05
C VAL A 14 -1.23 -26.44 0.60
N ASP A 15 -0.77 -25.20 0.76
CA ASP A 15 0.61 -24.81 0.44
C ASP A 15 1.08 -23.73 1.43
N PRO A 16 1.94 -24.08 2.40
CA PRO A 16 2.41 -23.13 3.41
C PRO A 16 3.33 -22.04 2.82
N LYS A 17 3.81 -22.21 1.58
CA LYS A 17 4.69 -21.24 0.91
C LYS A 17 3.94 -20.08 0.25
N GLN A 18 2.62 -20.19 0.09
CA GLN A 18 1.82 -19.11 -0.50
C GLN A 18 1.89 -17.87 0.39
N GLU A 19 2.35 -16.74 -0.16
CA GLU A 19 2.37 -15.47 0.57
C GLU A 19 0.97 -14.85 0.58
N ILE A 20 0.52 -14.42 1.76
CA ILE A 20 -0.78 -13.78 1.95
C ILE A 20 -0.56 -12.34 2.40
N THR A 21 -0.96 -11.41 1.55
CA THR A 21 -0.94 -9.97 1.83
C THR A 21 -2.33 -9.51 2.25
N CYS A 22 -2.43 -8.83 3.40
CA CYS A 22 -3.67 -8.17 3.82
C CYS A 22 -3.50 -6.65 3.75
N CYS A 23 -4.27 -6.00 2.88
CA CYS A 23 -4.33 -4.54 2.78
C CYS A 23 -5.51 -4.02 3.60
N VAL A 24 -5.22 -3.19 4.60
CA VAL A 24 -6.23 -2.49 5.40
C VAL A 24 -6.36 -1.04 4.98
N HIS A 25 -7.44 -0.37 5.37
CA HIS A 25 -7.54 1.06 5.12
C HIS A 25 -6.50 1.84 5.92
N ALA A 26 -5.93 2.87 5.29
CA ALA A 26 -5.04 3.85 5.92
C ALA A 26 -5.84 4.78 6.87
N THR A 27 -6.40 4.21 7.95
CA THR A 27 -7.25 4.92 8.89
C THR A 27 -6.44 5.92 9.71
N LEU A 28 -6.56 7.18 9.34
CA LEU A 28 -6.54 8.30 10.27
C LEU A 28 -8.01 8.67 10.50
N ASN A 29 -8.43 8.88 11.75
CA ASN A 29 -9.83 9.25 12.10
C ASN A 29 -10.33 10.53 11.39
N THR A 30 -9.47 11.20 10.63
CA THR A 30 -9.73 12.40 9.84
C THR A 30 -9.82 12.16 8.32
N TYR A 31 -9.47 10.98 7.81
CA TYR A 31 -9.38 10.73 6.36
C TYR A 31 -10.69 10.20 5.75
N TYR A 32 -11.54 9.55 6.55
CA TYR A 32 -12.83 9.02 6.10
C TYR A 32 -13.90 9.16 7.21
N VAL A 33 -15.17 9.17 6.83
CA VAL A 33 -16.30 9.65 7.66
C VAL A 33 -17.02 8.56 8.49
N THR A 34 -16.96 7.26 8.13
CA THR A 34 -17.81 6.21 8.75
C THR A 34 -17.05 4.96 9.21
N GLU A 35 -17.40 4.27 10.30
CA GLU A 35 -16.65 3.10 10.82
C GLU A 35 -16.89 1.76 10.06
N TYR A 36 -17.59 1.77 8.93
CA TYR A 36 -17.98 0.56 8.16
C TYR A 36 -17.05 0.26 6.96
N ARG A 37 -15.74 0.46 7.10
CA ARG A 37 -14.79 0.45 5.95
C ARG A 37 -14.00 -0.84 5.80
N GLY A 38 -14.09 -1.75 6.76
CA GLY A 38 -13.24 -2.95 6.82
C GLY A 38 -12.59 -3.08 8.18
N TYR A 39 -11.35 -3.58 8.21
CA TYR A 39 -10.63 -3.82 9.45
C TYR A 39 -9.80 -2.60 9.88
N ASP A 40 -10.42 -1.74 10.70
CA ASP A 40 -9.77 -0.53 11.24
C ASP A 40 -8.85 -0.85 12.42
N ASN A 41 -9.04 -2.01 13.08
CA ASN A 41 -8.13 -2.53 14.08
C ASN A 41 -6.93 -3.22 13.41
N TRP A 42 -5.90 -2.42 13.09
CA TRP A 42 -4.66 -2.90 12.46
C TRP A 42 -3.93 -3.93 13.32
N ASP A 43 -4.03 -3.81 14.64
CA ASP A 43 -3.40 -4.72 15.60
C ASP A 43 -3.93 -6.14 15.43
N MET A 44 -5.26 -6.28 15.37
CA MET A 44 -5.92 -7.55 15.09
C MET A 44 -5.50 -8.15 13.75
N VAL A 45 -5.37 -7.32 12.71
CA VAL A 45 -5.00 -7.79 11.37
C VAL A 45 -3.54 -8.25 11.34
N ALA A 46 -2.62 -7.41 11.79
CA ALA A 46 -1.19 -7.72 11.79
C ALA A 46 -0.83 -8.89 12.73
N ALA A 47 -1.62 -9.11 13.79
CA ALA A 47 -1.47 -10.25 14.70
C ALA A 47 -1.83 -11.60 14.07
N SER A 48 -2.52 -11.65 12.93
CA SER A 48 -2.90 -12.91 12.32
C SER A 48 -1.66 -13.73 11.95
N PRO A 49 -1.55 -15.01 12.35
CA PRO A 49 -0.40 -15.84 12.03
C PRO A 49 -0.35 -16.22 10.54
N TYR A 50 -1.44 -16.04 9.80
CA TYR A 50 -1.55 -16.49 8.41
C TYR A 50 -1.21 -15.42 7.37
N PHE A 51 -1.19 -14.14 7.75
CA PHE A 51 -0.76 -13.06 6.87
C PHE A 51 0.75 -12.89 6.96
N ASP A 52 1.41 -12.78 5.82
CA ASP A 52 2.86 -12.58 5.73
C ASP A 52 3.23 -11.11 5.56
N VAL A 53 2.35 -10.35 4.87
CA VAL A 53 2.54 -8.94 4.55
C VAL A 53 1.40 -8.10 5.11
N PHE A 54 1.77 -7.09 5.89
CA PHE A 54 0.85 -6.05 6.35
C PHE A 54 0.95 -4.83 5.44
N SER A 55 -0.17 -4.46 4.83
CA SER A 55 -0.24 -3.41 3.82
C SER A 55 -1.35 -2.42 4.16
N THR A 56 -1.21 -1.18 3.72
CA THR A 56 -2.24 -0.14 3.91
C THR A 56 -2.65 0.47 2.58
N THR A 57 -3.91 0.88 2.48
CA THR A 57 -4.52 1.33 1.23
C THR A 57 -3.75 2.47 0.54
N ILE A 58 -3.98 2.59 -0.76
CA ILE A 58 -3.46 3.66 -1.60
C ILE A 58 -4.06 4.99 -1.12
N ILE A 59 -3.24 6.03 -1.09
CA ILE A 59 -3.66 7.37 -0.68
C ILE A 59 -3.50 8.34 -1.85
N ALA A 60 -4.36 9.37 -1.90
CA ALA A 60 -4.43 10.28 -3.04
C ALA A 60 -3.22 11.23 -3.11
N TRP A 61 -2.81 11.62 -4.32
CA TRP A 61 -1.67 12.50 -4.57
C TRP A 61 -1.83 13.91 -3.96
N GLU A 62 -3.05 14.38 -3.77
CA GLU A 62 -3.33 15.72 -3.21
C GLU A 62 -3.12 15.81 -1.70
N LEU A 63 -2.88 14.68 -1.04
CA LEU A 63 -2.67 14.69 0.41
C LEU A 63 -1.33 15.36 0.77
N PRO A 64 -1.28 16.03 1.93
CA PRO A 64 -0.05 16.68 2.36
C PRO A 64 1.02 15.64 2.72
N VAL A 65 2.29 15.97 2.49
CA VAL A 65 3.45 15.08 2.77
C VAL A 65 3.42 14.46 4.18
N PRO A 66 3.08 15.19 5.27
CA PRO A 66 2.94 14.59 6.60
C PRO A 66 1.95 13.42 6.69
N PHE A 67 0.94 13.38 5.81
CA PHE A 67 0.01 12.26 5.74
C PHE A 67 0.68 11.00 5.17
N PHE A 68 1.48 11.16 4.10
CA PHE A 68 2.28 10.08 3.52
C PHE A 68 3.26 9.53 4.56
N GLU A 69 3.95 10.41 5.29
CA GLU A 69 4.89 10.02 6.34
C GLU A 69 4.20 9.27 7.48
N ASN A 70 3.12 9.83 8.02
CA ASN A 70 2.43 9.27 9.19
C ASN A 70 1.88 7.86 8.91
N ILE A 71 1.15 7.69 7.80
CA ILE A 71 0.59 6.37 7.42
C ILE A 71 1.70 5.36 7.18
N THR A 72 2.79 5.78 6.54
CA THR A 72 3.91 4.88 6.23
C THR A 72 4.62 4.43 7.49
N ARG A 73 4.97 5.36 8.38
CA ARG A 73 5.58 5.03 9.68
C ARG A 73 4.71 4.06 10.47
N ARG A 74 3.41 4.32 10.59
CA ARG A 74 2.48 3.42 11.29
C ARG A 74 2.37 2.05 10.63
N THR A 75 2.42 1.99 9.30
CA THR A 75 2.40 0.72 8.54
C THR A 75 3.64 -0.11 8.87
N VAL A 76 4.82 0.51 8.82
CA VAL A 76 6.10 -0.14 9.13
C VAL A 76 6.16 -0.58 10.59
N GLU A 77 5.76 0.29 11.53
CA GLU A 77 5.72 -0.04 12.97
C GLU A 77 4.80 -1.24 13.25
N MET A 78 3.61 -1.26 12.66
CA MET A 78 2.64 -2.34 12.84
C MET A 78 3.16 -3.67 12.25
N ALA A 79 3.73 -3.62 11.05
CA ALA A 79 4.32 -4.80 10.43
C ALA A 79 5.48 -5.36 11.29
N LYS A 80 6.40 -4.49 11.72
CA LYS A 80 7.55 -4.85 12.58
C LYS A 80 7.10 -5.44 13.92
N LYS A 81 6.05 -4.89 14.54
CA LYS A 81 5.50 -5.39 15.82
C LYS A 81 5.15 -6.89 15.76
N TYR A 82 4.69 -7.37 14.61
CA TYR A 82 4.24 -8.76 14.42
C TYR A 82 5.12 -9.59 13.48
N GLY A 83 6.33 -9.09 13.15
CA GLY A 83 7.26 -9.80 12.27
C GLY A 83 6.75 -9.99 10.84
N LYS A 84 5.94 -9.06 10.33
CA LYS A 84 5.42 -9.05 8.96
C LYS A 84 6.30 -8.20 8.05
N GLN A 85 6.27 -8.49 6.75
CA GLN A 85 6.74 -7.51 5.76
C GLN A 85 5.76 -6.34 5.69
N SER A 86 6.28 -5.14 5.50
CA SER A 86 5.51 -3.92 5.27
C SER A 86 5.38 -3.62 3.79
N GLU A 87 4.15 -3.30 3.34
CA GLU A 87 3.91 -2.85 1.98
C GLU A 87 3.22 -1.48 1.95
N ARG A 88 3.66 -0.63 1.01
CA ARG A 88 2.97 0.61 0.67
C ARG A 88 2.64 0.68 -0.82
N TRP A 89 1.49 1.28 -1.09
CA TRP A 89 0.98 1.46 -2.44
C TRP A 89 1.13 2.89 -2.95
N LEU A 90 1.43 3.00 -4.25
CA LEU A 90 1.32 4.23 -5.03
C LEU A 90 0.07 4.23 -5.91
N MET A 91 -0.54 5.40 -6.05
CA MET A 91 -1.67 5.63 -6.94
C MET A 91 -1.19 5.78 -8.38
N GLY A 92 -1.45 4.77 -9.21
CA GLY A 92 -1.20 4.75 -10.66
C GLY A 92 -2.46 4.95 -11.51
N TYR A 93 -3.55 5.47 -10.93
CA TYR A 93 -4.86 5.61 -11.59
C TYR A 93 -5.61 6.84 -11.08
N TYR A 94 -6.66 7.23 -11.80
CA TYR A 94 -7.66 8.28 -11.52
C TYR A 94 -7.11 9.71 -11.40
N LYS A 95 -6.04 9.89 -10.65
CA LYS A 95 -5.34 11.16 -10.48
C LYS A 95 -3.84 10.99 -10.68
N GLN A 96 -3.14 12.12 -10.72
CA GLN A 96 -1.70 12.20 -10.79
C GLN A 96 -1.23 13.41 -9.97
N PRO A 97 0.04 13.44 -9.53
CA PRO A 97 0.57 14.64 -8.91
C PRO A 97 0.69 15.77 -9.94
N ALA A 98 0.55 17.02 -9.49
CA ALA A 98 0.77 18.19 -10.33
C ALA A 98 2.25 18.28 -10.79
N ASP A 99 3.16 17.85 -9.93
CA ASP A 99 4.58 17.71 -10.22
C ASP A 99 5.02 16.25 -10.05
N PHE A 100 5.50 15.64 -11.13
CA PHE A 100 5.97 14.26 -11.16
C PHE A 100 7.19 14.01 -10.27
N ALA A 101 7.92 15.05 -9.83
CA ALA A 101 8.95 14.91 -8.81
C ALA A 101 8.38 14.48 -7.45
N GLN A 102 7.07 14.65 -7.20
CA GLN A 102 6.42 14.12 -6.00
C GLN A 102 6.51 12.59 -5.92
N ILE A 103 6.49 11.87 -7.04
CA ILE A 103 6.60 10.40 -7.08
C ILE A 103 7.93 9.96 -6.49
N GLU A 104 9.01 10.62 -6.90
CA GLU A 104 10.37 10.36 -6.40
C GLU A 104 10.48 10.65 -4.90
N LYS A 105 9.99 11.82 -4.47
CA LYS A 105 9.98 12.21 -3.04
C LYS A 105 9.20 11.22 -2.17
N VAL A 106 8.06 10.74 -2.64
CA VAL A 106 7.23 9.76 -1.90
C VAL A 106 7.91 8.39 -1.85
N ILE A 107 8.53 7.95 -2.94
CA ILE A 107 9.28 6.68 -2.96
C ILE A 107 10.49 6.75 -2.03
N ASP A 108 11.25 7.85 -2.06
CA ASP A 108 12.39 8.06 -1.16
C ASP A 108 11.95 8.12 0.30
N LEU A 109 10.83 8.77 0.59
CA LEU A 109 10.22 8.78 1.91
C LEU A 109 9.87 7.36 2.37
N TYR A 110 9.21 6.57 1.52
CA TYR A 110 8.81 5.20 1.88
C TYR A 110 10.03 4.29 2.10
N GLU A 111 11.04 4.41 1.25
CA GLU A 111 12.33 3.73 1.39
C GLU A 111 13.02 4.13 2.71
N SER A 112 13.12 5.44 3.01
CA SER A 112 13.78 5.94 4.22
C SER A 112 13.11 5.51 5.52
N LEU A 113 11.80 5.26 5.48
CA LEU A 113 11.02 4.77 6.62
C LEU A 113 11.11 3.24 6.79
N GLY A 114 11.77 2.56 5.85
CA GLY A 114 12.02 1.12 5.90
C GLY A 114 10.81 0.29 5.49
N VAL A 115 10.07 0.73 4.46
CA VAL A 115 9.07 -0.11 3.79
C VAL A 115 9.77 -1.25 3.04
N ASP A 116 9.31 -2.48 3.23
CA ASP A 116 9.93 -3.66 2.61
C ASP A 116 9.52 -3.82 1.14
N ARG A 117 8.28 -3.45 0.80
CA ARG A 117 7.73 -3.61 -0.55
C ARG A 117 6.93 -2.40 -1.03
N LEU A 118 7.18 -1.98 -2.27
CA LEU A 118 6.41 -0.94 -2.97
C LEU A 118 5.54 -1.56 -4.06
N ALA A 119 4.25 -1.24 -4.04
CA ALA A 119 3.27 -1.71 -5.02
C ALA A 119 2.52 -0.53 -5.65
N SER A 120 1.92 -0.73 -6.82
CA SER A 120 1.19 0.32 -7.54
C SER A 120 -0.14 -0.22 -8.05
N TRP A 121 -1.18 0.58 -7.95
CA TRP A 121 -2.55 0.22 -8.36
C TRP A 121 -3.17 1.30 -9.21
N THR A 122 -4.06 1.01 -10.17
CA THR A 122 -4.30 -0.29 -10.83
C THR A 122 -3.29 -0.46 -11.95
N TYR A 123 -2.67 -1.64 -12.14
CA TYR A 123 -1.73 -1.86 -13.26
C TYR A 123 -2.32 -1.41 -14.60
N ARG A 124 -1.77 -0.33 -15.17
CA ARG A 124 -2.33 0.38 -16.35
C ARG A 124 -3.83 0.68 -16.27
N GLY A 125 -4.47 0.49 -15.12
CA GLY A 125 -5.89 0.13 -15.03
C GLY A 125 -6.82 1.32 -15.00
N GLY A 126 -6.37 2.40 -15.61
CA GLY A 126 -7.25 3.41 -16.13
C GLY A 126 -7.05 3.66 -17.62
N TYR A 127 -5.97 3.16 -18.24
CA TYR A 127 -5.66 3.51 -19.62
C TYR A 127 -6.71 2.93 -20.57
N GLY A 128 -7.50 3.82 -21.17
CA GLY A 128 -8.68 3.46 -21.95
C GLY A 128 -9.99 3.37 -21.16
N THR A 129 -10.02 3.74 -19.88
CA THR A 129 -11.23 3.77 -19.04
C THR A 129 -11.40 5.14 -18.36
N VAL A 130 -12.56 5.36 -17.75
CA VAL A 130 -12.84 6.58 -16.95
C VAL A 130 -11.98 6.71 -15.68
N LEU A 131 -11.23 5.67 -15.34
CA LEU A 131 -10.31 5.67 -14.20
C LEU A 131 -8.87 6.03 -14.64
N ALA A 132 -8.65 6.46 -15.88
CA ALA A 132 -7.34 6.97 -16.33
C ALA A 132 -6.90 8.16 -15.47
N ALA A 133 -5.63 8.17 -15.07
CA ALA A 133 -4.99 9.43 -14.74
C ALA A 133 -4.86 10.30 -16.01
N PRO A 134 -4.86 11.64 -15.90
CA PRO A 134 -4.78 12.53 -17.07
C PRO A 134 -3.65 12.18 -18.06
N ASP A 135 -2.45 11.89 -17.53
CA ASP A 135 -1.25 11.45 -18.25
C ASP A 135 -0.86 10.03 -17.80
N ALA A 136 -1.79 9.07 -17.90
CA ALA A 136 -1.61 7.72 -17.38
C ALA A 136 -0.30 7.03 -17.81
N LEU A 137 0.12 7.14 -19.07
CA LEU A 137 1.38 6.53 -19.53
C LEU A 137 2.59 7.15 -18.82
N LYS A 138 2.65 8.48 -18.75
CA LYS A 138 3.72 9.20 -18.05
C LYS A 138 3.76 8.87 -16.57
N LEU A 139 2.61 8.68 -15.92
CA LEU A 139 2.50 8.25 -14.52
C LEU A 139 3.12 6.88 -14.31
N TRP A 140 2.76 5.92 -15.16
CA TRP A 140 3.30 4.56 -15.10
C TRP A 140 4.79 4.51 -15.42
N ASP A 141 5.26 5.26 -16.42
CA ASP A 141 6.67 5.35 -16.77
C ASP A 141 7.47 5.91 -15.59
N ARG A 142 7.00 7.01 -14.98
CA ARG A 142 7.71 7.65 -13.86
C ARG A 142 7.74 6.79 -12.60
N ILE A 143 6.66 6.06 -12.29
CA ILE A 143 6.65 5.07 -11.21
C ILE A 143 7.66 3.95 -11.50
N GLY A 144 7.64 3.41 -12.71
CA GLY A 144 8.53 2.32 -13.13
C GLY A 144 10.02 2.71 -13.12
N GLU A 145 10.35 3.93 -13.55
CA GLU A 145 11.70 4.50 -13.44
C GLU A 145 12.20 4.52 -11.99
N ASN A 146 11.36 4.98 -11.06
CA ASN A 146 11.72 5.04 -9.65
C ASN A 146 11.81 3.66 -9.00
N TYR A 147 10.97 2.70 -9.39
CA TYR A 147 11.09 1.32 -8.92
C TYR A 147 12.42 0.70 -9.35
N LYS A 148 12.82 0.90 -10.61
CA LYS A 148 14.14 0.48 -11.10
C LYS A 148 15.29 1.15 -10.34
N ARG A 149 15.10 2.39 -9.87
CA ARG A 149 16.10 3.14 -9.10
C ARG A 149 16.32 2.52 -7.72
N VAL A 150 15.25 2.18 -7.00
CA VAL A 150 15.35 1.63 -5.64
C VAL A 150 15.65 0.12 -5.60
N LEU A 151 15.25 -0.63 -6.63
CA LEU A 151 15.60 -2.07 -6.75
C LEU A 151 17.07 -2.36 -7.07
N LYS A 152 17.83 -1.35 -7.53
CA LYS A 152 19.25 -1.50 -7.91
C LYS A 152 20.22 -1.17 -6.77
N LYS A 153 19.72 -0.80 -5.59
CA LYS A 153 20.52 -0.60 -4.39
C LYS A 153 20.69 -1.91 -3.64
#